data_AF-A0A9D4P042-F1
#
_entry.id   AF-A0A9D4P042-F1
#
_cell.length_a   1.000
_cell.length_b   1.000
_cell.length_c   1.000
_cell.angle_alpha   90.00
_cell.angle_beta   90.00
_cell.angle_gamma   90.00
#
_symmetry.space_group_name_H-M   'P 1'
#
loop_
_entity.id
_entity.type
_entity.pdbx_description
1 polymer ?
#
loop_
_entity_poly.entity_id
_entity_poly.type
_entity_poly.pdbx_seq_one_letter_code
_entity_poly.pdbx_strand_id
1 'polypeptide(L)'
;MKSSMNAISNIKNSKFTAIYSMIFVLMIISGLVSLPNCGIKISNAAGTNRKVSSSISCYTCNSRNETDINCHDPFNPAMSKYVENCKVPKQNHIGVFPARFCVKVVGKTVETEESLVIRACSLESMDNQCGKFKFEGSLYTGCILTCDYDGCNHGRSSLLINGDHQIAFILILIMLVQTFIGHHY
;
A
#
# COMPACT_ATOMS: atom_id res chain seq x y z
N MET A 1 10.35 -35.50 -60.47
CA MET A 1 10.66 -36.37 -59.30
C MET A 1 11.10 -35.45 -58.17
N LYS A 2 10.18 -34.91 -57.34
CA LYS A 2 9.71 -35.44 -56.05
C LYS A 2 10.83 -35.86 -55.09
N SER A 3 10.87 -35.18 -53.94
CA SER A 3 11.49 -35.55 -52.65
C SER A 3 12.88 -34.98 -52.32
N SER A 4 12.92 -33.81 -51.67
CA SER A 4 13.72 -33.56 -50.44
C SER A 4 13.47 -32.13 -49.90
N MET A 5 12.20 -31.74 -49.78
CA MET A 5 11.75 -30.60 -48.99
C MET A 5 11.09 -31.19 -47.73
N ASN A 6 11.83 -31.44 -46.63
CA ASN A 6 11.23 -31.74 -45.31
C ASN A 6 12.19 -31.84 -44.09
N ALA A 7 13.43 -31.35 -44.14
CA ALA A 7 14.36 -31.51 -43.01
C ALA A 7 14.81 -30.20 -42.30
N ILE A 8 14.47 -29.01 -42.81
CA ILE A 8 15.09 -27.75 -42.33
C ILE A 8 14.10 -26.85 -41.55
N SER A 9 12.79 -27.11 -41.59
CA SER A 9 11.79 -26.30 -40.88
C SER A 9 11.52 -26.74 -39.43
N ASN A 10 12.04 -27.88 -38.98
CA ASN A 10 11.78 -28.40 -37.62
C ASN A 10 12.89 -28.12 -36.58
N ILE A 11 14.06 -27.61 -36.97
CA ILE A 11 15.19 -27.40 -36.03
C ILE A 11 15.20 -26.00 -35.41
N LYS A 12 14.59 -24.99 -36.07
CA LYS A 12 14.55 -23.62 -35.53
C LYS A 12 13.45 -23.38 -34.49
N ASN A 13 12.38 -24.18 -34.48
CA ASN A 13 11.27 -24.04 -33.51
C ASN A 13 11.49 -24.78 -32.17
N SER A 14 12.42 -25.73 -32.11
CA SER A 14 12.73 -26.46 -30.87
C SER A 14 13.68 -25.70 -29.93
N LYS A 15 14.61 -24.91 -30.48
CA LYS A 15 15.56 -24.13 -29.65
C LYS A 15 14.92 -22.89 -29.02
N PHE A 16 13.97 -22.27 -29.71
CA PHE A 16 13.30 -21.05 -29.22
C PHE A 16 12.32 -21.35 -28.06
N THR A 17 11.65 -22.50 -28.10
CA THR A 17 10.78 -22.99 -27.01
C THR A 17 11.58 -23.47 -25.79
N ALA A 18 12.75 -24.10 -25.99
CA ALA A 18 13.61 -24.54 -24.90
C ALA A 18 14.24 -23.37 -24.11
N ILE A 19 14.60 -22.28 -24.78
CA ILE A 19 15.17 -21.08 -24.12
C ILE A 19 14.11 -20.37 -23.26
N TYR A 20 12.88 -20.20 -23.78
CA TYR A 20 11.77 -19.65 -22.98
C TYR A 20 11.42 -20.55 -21.78
N SER A 21 11.46 -21.87 -21.94
CA SER A 21 11.23 -22.81 -20.84
C SER A 21 12.32 -22.74 -19.77
N MET A 22 13.59 -22.56 -20.16
CA MET A 22 14.71 -22.48 -19.21
C MET A 22 14.72 -21.15 -18.44
N ILE A 23 14.37 -20.04 -19.10
CA ILE A 23 14.22 -18.73 -18.45
C ILE A 23 13.05 -18.76 -17.45
N PHE A 24 11.93 -19.39 -17.80
CA PHE A 24 10.79 -19.54 -16.91
C PHE A 24 11.13 -20.39 -15.66
N VAL A 25 11.91 -21.47 -15.84
CA VAL A 25 12.38 -22.31 -14.72
C VAL A 25 13.41 -21.59 -13.84
N LEU A 26 14.33 -20.81 -14.43
CA LEU A 26 15.28 -19.99 -13.68
C LEU A 26 14.58 -18.89 -12.84
N MET A 27 13.52 -18.27 -13.36
CA MET A 27 12.73 -17.27 -12.61
C MET A 27 11.94 -17.87 -11.43
N ILE A 28 11.56 -19.15 -11.51
CA ILE A 28 10.93 -19.90 -10.40
C ILE A 28 11.97 -20.23 -9.33
N ILE A 29 13.17 -20.71 -9.72
CA ILE A 29 14.21 -21.14 -8.78
C ILE A 29 14.87 -19.95 -8.07
N SER A 30 14.95 -18.77 -8.71
CA SER A 30 15.52 -17.56 -8.12
C SER A 30 14.56 -16.77 -7.22
N GLY A 31 13.34 -17.26 -6.98
CA GLY A 31 12.37 -16.65 -6.06
C GLY A 31 11.77 -15.32 -6.53
N LEU A 32 11.84 -15.00 -7.82
CA LEU A 32 11.30 -13.75 -8.40
C LEU A 32 9.78 -13.81 -8.67
N VAL A 33 9.20 -15.02 -8.72
CA VAL A 33 7.74 -15.22 -8.79
C VAL A 33 7.26 -15.76 -7.45
N SER A 34 6.94 -14.85 -6.53
CA SER A 34 6.14 -15.23 -5.36
C SER A 34 4.74 -15.57 -5.84
N LEU A 35 4.35 -16.84 -5.74
CA LEU A 35 2.92 -17.18 -5.70
C LEU A 35 2.29 -16.31 -4.61
N PRO A 36 1.12 -15.68 -4.84
CA PRO A 36 0.39 -15.06 -3.76
C PRO A 36 0.13 -16.15 -2.72
N ASN A 37 0.83 -16.07 -1.59
CA ASN A 37 0.52 -16.81 -0.38
C ASN A 37 -0.89 -16.37 0.05
N CYS A 38 -1.92 -16.94 -0.57
CA CYS A 38 -3.22 -17.06 0.05
C CYS A 38 -3.09 -18.20 1.07
N GLY A 39 -2.32 -17.93 2.13
CA GLY A 39 -2.31 -18.75 3.32
C GLY A 39 -3.69 -18.64 3.93
N ILE A 40 -4.57 -19.59 3.62
CA ILE A 40 -5.79 -19.82 4.37
C ILE A 40 -5.34 -20.22 5.78
N LYS A 41 -5.34 -19.27 6.72
CA LYS A 41 -5.22 -19.61 8.13
C LYS A 41 -6.50 -20.33 8.52
N ILE A 42 -6.48 -21.65 8.52
CA ILE A 42 -7.49 -22.47 9.20
C ILE A 42 -7.22 -22.31 10.70
N SER A 43 -7.84 -21.31 11.30
CA SER A 43 -7.97 -21.23 12.76
C SER A 43 -9.02 -22.26 13.19
N ASN A 44 -8.57 -23.29 13.90
CA ASN A 44 -9.44 -24.22 14.62
C ASN A 44 -10.34 -23.42 15.58
N ALA A 45 -11.65 -23.48 15.35
CA ALA A 45 -12.63 -22.86 16.22
C ALA A 45 -12.80 -23.71 17.49
N ALA A 46 -12.11 -23.33 18.56
CA ALA A 46 -12.42 -23.77 19.91
C ALA A 46 -12.32 -22.57 20.86
N GLY A 47 -13.49 -22.13 21.36
CA GLY A 47 -13.62 -21.10 22.38
C GLY A 47 -14.26 -19.81 21.86
N THR A 48 -15.49 -19.53 22.30
CA THR A 48 -16.10 -18.20 22.21
C THR A 48 -15.34 -17.24 23.13
N ASN A 49 -14.16 -16.79 22.70
CA ASN A 49 -13.48 -15.64 23.30
C ASN A 49 -14.27 -14.41 22.83
N ARG A 50 -15.23 -13.95 23.66
CA ARG A 50 -15.79 -12.62 23.51
C ARG A 50 -14.62 -11.67 23.66
N LYS A 51 -14.00 -11.30 22.53
CA LYS A 51 -12.97 -10.27 22.45
C LYS A 51 -13.55 -9.09 23.22
N VAL A 52 -13.07 -8.86 24.43
CA VAL A 52 -13.38 -7.63 25.15
C VAL A 52 -13.00 -6.56 24.15
N SER A 53 -13.97 -5.76 23.72
CA SER A 53 -13.74 -4.67 22.77
C SER A 53 -12.91 -3.63 23.50
N SER A 54 -11.62 -3.91 23.67
CA SER A 54 -10.66 -2.96 24.22
C SER A 54 -10.61 -1.81 23.25
N SER A 55 -10.85 -0.63 23.78
CA SER A 55 -10.81 0.59 22.99
C SER A 55 -9.36 0.87 22.65
N ILE A 56 -9.05 1.09 21.37
CA ILE A 56 -7.70 1.45 20.93
C ILE A 56 -7.33 2.85 21.46
N SER A 57 -6.04 3.09 21.60
CA SER A 57 -5.47 4.39 21.98
C SER A 57 -4.76 5.01 20.78
N CYS A 58 -4.95 6.30 20.51
CA CYS A 58 -4.39 6.93 19.30
C CYS A 58 -3.84 8.32 19.58
N TYR A 59 -2.98 8.82 18.69
CA TYR A 59 -2.69 10.25 18.67
C TYR A 59 -3.88 11.01 18.08
N THR A 60 -4.18 12.18 18.63
CA THR A 60 -5.29 13.03 18.17
C THR A 60 -4.85 14.47 18.01
N CYS A 61 -5.04 15.06 16.84
CA CYS A 61 -4.75 16.48 16.57
C CYS A 61 -5.44 16.92 15.28
N ASN A 62 -5.60 18.22 15.10
CA ASN A 62 -6.08 18.83 13.86
C ASN A 62 -5.25 20.09 13.64
N SER A 63 -4.47 20.11 12.57
CA SER A 63 -3.67 21.26 12.18
C SER A 63 -3.88 21.60 10.72
N ARG A 64 -4.06 22.89 10.49
CA ARG A 64 -4.19 23.51 9.17
C ARG A 64 -3.08 24.54 9.07
N ASN A 65 -2.34 24.50 7.97
CA ASN A 65 -1.25 25.42 7.70
C ASN A 65 -0.28 25.56 8.89
N GLU A 66 0.10 24.41 9.48
CA GLU A 66 1.08 24.31 10.56
C GLU A 66 0.72 25.04 11.87
N THR A 67 -0.57 25.25 12.14
CA THR A 67 -1.05 25.81 13.42
C THR A 67 -0.66 25.00 14.65
N ASP A 68 -0.34 23.72 14.48
CA ASP A 68 0.20 22.82 15.50
C ASP A 68 1.31 21.99 14.86
N ILE A 69 2.55 22.45 15.00
CA ILE A 69 3.74 21.81 14.42
C ILE A 69 3.93 20.37 14.92
N ASN A 70 3.47 20.02 16.13
CA ASN A 70 3.59 18.66 16.67
C ASN A 70 2.61 17.70 15.98
N CYS A 71 1.54 18.23 15.39
CA CYS A 71 0.65 17.48 14.52
C CYS A 71 1.23 17.26 13.11
N HIS A 72 2.31 17.94 12.69
CA HIS A 72 2.88 17.73 11.37
C HIS A 72 3.94 16.61 11.36
N ASP A 73 4.41 16.24 10.17
CA ASP A 73 5.58 15.37 10.02
C ASP A 73 6.84 16.25 9.81
N PRO A 74 8.00 15.92 10.41
CA PRO A 74 8.30 14.77 11.26
C PRO A 74 7.56 14.80 12.60
N PHE A 75 6.91 13.68 12.92
CA PHE A 75 6.06 13.59 14.10
C PHE A 75 6.88 13.44 15.39
N ASN A 76 6.51 14.18 16.43
CA ASN A 76 7.09 14.08 17.77
C ASN A 76 6.07 13.50 18.77
N PRO A 77 6.15 12.19 19.08
CA PRO A 77 5.23 11.53 20.01
C PRO A 77 5.17 12.17 21.40
N ALA A 78 6.29 12.72 21.90
CA ALA A 78 6.38 13.28 23.25
C ALA A 78 5.62 14.60 23.41
N MET A 79 5.47 15.34 22.31
CA MET A 79 4.78 16.64 22.28
C MET A 79 3.38 16.55 21.67
N SER A 80 2.91 15.34 21.40
CA SER A 80 1.63 15.08 20.74
C SER A 80 0.61 14.55 21.71
N LYS A 81 -0.65 14.91 21.51
CA LYS A 81 -1.75 14.42 22.34
C LYS A 81 -2.04 12.95 22.01
N TYR A 82 -1.82 12.08 22.99
CA TYR A 82 -2.18 10.67 22.97
C TYR A 82 -3.43 10.44 23.82
N VAL A 83 -4.47 9.84 23.23
CA VAL A 83 -5.73 9.56 23.90
C VAL A 83 -5.85 8.08 24.14
N GLU A 84 -5.83 7.70 25.42
CA GLU A 84 -6.01 6.31 25.85
C GLU A 84 -7.47 5.88 25.75
N ASN A 85 -7.69 4.60 25.43
CA ASN A 85 -9.02 3.97 25.41
C ASN A 85 -10.07 4.82 24.67
N CYS A 86 -9.71 5.23 23.45
CA CYS A 86 -10.32 6.32 22.72
C CYS A 86 -11.80 6.06 22.39
N LYS A 87 -12.71 6.95 22.77
CA LYS A 87 -14.14 6.81 22.50
C LYS A 87 -14.60 7.89 21.53
N VAL A 88 -15.47 7.51 20.59
CA VAL A 88 -15.98 8.43 19.56
C VAL A 88 -17.49 8.31 19.42
N PRO A 89 -18.21 9.40 19.08
CA PRO A 89 -19.63 9.33 18.79
C PRO A 89 -19.89 8.56 17.48
N LYS A 90 -21.07 7.93 17.37
CA LYS A 90 -21.55 7.34 16.12
C LYS A 90 -22.77 8.12 15.64
N GLN A 91 -22.77 8.49 14.36
CA GLN A 91 -23.91 9.20 13.76
C GLN A 91 -25.21 8.43 14.02
N ASN A 92 -26.28 9.16 14.40
CA ASN A 92 -27.60 8.60 14.73
C ASN A 92 -27.63 7.65 15.95
N HIS A 93 -26.65 7.71 16.85
CA HIS A 93 -26.63 6.95 18.09
C HIS A 93 -26.35 7.89 19.28
N ILE A 94 -26.96 7.62 20.43
CA ILE A 94 -26.73 8.37 21.67
C ILE A 94 -25.50 7.80 22.38
N GLY A 95 -24.57 8.67 22.76
CA GLY A 95 -23.37 8.31 23.54
C GLY A 95 -22.11 8.16 22.69
N VAL A 96 -21.10 7.53 23.29
CA VAL A 96 -19.78 7.30 22.68
C VAL A 96 -19.42 5.82 22.72
N PHE A 97 -18.69 5.36 21.70
CA PHE A 97 -18.37 3.97 21.46
C PHE A 97 -16.87 3.77 21.43
N PRO A 98 -16.35 2.60 21.85
CA PRO A 98 -14.93 2.31 21.82
C PRO A 98 -14.42 2.31 20.37
N ALA A 99 -13.45 3.17 20.09
CA ALA A 99 -12.81 3.23 18.78
C ALA A 99 -12.03 1.94 18.52
N ARG A 100 -11.93 1.58 17.23
CA ARG A 100 -11.20 0.38 16.76
C ARG A 100 -10.06 0.72 15.81
N PHE A 101 -10.00 1.96 15.34
CA PHE A 101 -9.02 2.40 14.36
C PHE A 101 -8.43 3.76 14.75
N CYS A 102 -7.15 3.95 14.44
CA CYS A 102 -6.55 5.27 14.35
C CYS A 102 -6.50 5.70 12.90
N VAL A 103 -6.83 6.97 12.65
CA VAL A 103 -6.81 7.60 11.33
C VAL A 103 -5.75 8.69 11.32
N LYS A 104 -5.04 8.82 10.21
CA LYS A 104 -4.20 9.96 9.85
C LYS A 104 -4.60 10.47 8.47
N VAL A 105 -5.02 11.72 8.40
CA VAL A 105 -5.22 12.47 7.15
C VAL A 105 -4.04 13.40 6.98
N VAL A 106 -3.43 13.38 5.80
CA VAL A 106 -2.45 14.38 5.39
C VAL A 106 -2.81 14.88 4.01
N GLY A 107 -2.64 16.17 3.75
CA GLY A 107 -2.84 16.71 2.40
C GLY A 107 -2.52 18.18 2.31
N LYS A 108 -2.68 18.72 1.09
CA LYS A 108 -2.61 20.15 0.81
C LYS A 108 -3.83 20.58 0.01
N THR A 109 -4.34 21.79 0.26
CA THR A 109 -5.39 22.35 -0.58
C THR A 109 -4.90 22.49 -2.02
N VAL A 110 -5.77 22.19 -2.99
CA VAL A 110 -5.43 22.32 -4.41
C VAL A 110 -5.29 23.78 -4.86
N GLU A 111 -5.98 24.69 -4.17
CA GLU A 111 -6.03 26.11 -4.54
C GLU A 111 -4.88 26.92 -3.92
N THR A 112 -4.57 26.69 -2.64
CA THR A 112 -3.63 27.51 -1.85
C THR A 112 -2.38 26.76 -1.40
N GLU A 113 -2.29 25.45 -1.64
CA GLU A 113 -1.21 24.57 -1.17
C GLU A 113 -1.04 24.56 0.37
N GLU A 114 -2.08 24.97 1.10
CA GLU A 114 -2.11 24.97 2.57
C GLU A 114 -2.17 23.54 3.08
N SER A 115 -1.28 23.23 4.03
CA SER A 115 -1.16 21.90 4.61
C SER A 115 -2.32 21.57 5.55
N LEU A 116 -2.71 20.30 5.59
CA LEU A 116 -3.69 19.75 6.52
C LEU A 116 -3.15 18.45 7.09
N VAL A 117 -3.14 18.34 8.41
CA VAL A 117 -2.88 17.08 9.11
C VAL A 117 -3.92 16.87 10.19
N ILE A 118 -4.60 15.72 10.14
CA ILE A 118 -5.57 15.31 11.15
C ILE A 118 -5.19 13.93 11.65
N ARG A 119 -5.13 13.76 12.96
CA ARG A 119 -5.07 12.45 13.62
C ARG A 119 -6.30 12.27 14.47
N ALA A 120 -6.98 11.14 14.34
CA ALA A 120 -8.23 10.90 15.04
C ALA A 120 -8.44 9.42 15.34
N CYS A 121 -9.36 9.14 16.25
CA CYS A 121 -9.90 7.81 16.50
C CYS A 121 -11.15 7.58 15.64
N SER A 122 -11.41 6.35 15.23
CA SER A 122 -12.59 5.99 14.42
C SER A 122 -13.18 4.63 14.80
N LEU A 123 -14.48 4.46 14.57
CA LEU A 123 -15.19 3.17 14.70
C LEU A 123 -14.99 2.27 13.49
N GLU A 124 -14.79 2.88 12.33
CA GLU A 124 -14.77 2.26 11.02
C GLU A 124 -13.47 2.60 10.28
N SER A 125 -13.02 1.67 9.43
CA SER A 125 -11.90 1.92 8.54
C SER A 125 -12.31 2.92 7.47
N MET A 126 -11.45 3.89 7.16
CA MET A 126 -11.63 4.75 5.98
C MET A 126 -10.87 4.24 4.76
N ASP A 127 -10.24 3.06 4.92
CA ASP A 127 -9.28 2.42 4.03
C ASP A 127 -8.08 3.31 3.68
N ASN A 128 -6.97 2.68 3.32
CA ASN A 128 -5.77 3.41 2.95
C ASN A 128 -5.91 3.88 1.50
N GLN A 129 -6.05 5.19 1.31
CA GLN A 129 -6.23 5.78 -0.01
C GLN A 129 -5.47 7.10 -0.13
N CYS A 130 -4.96 7.36 -1.33
CA CYS A 130 -4.34 8.63 -1.69
C CYS A 130 -4.94 9.16 -2.98
N GLY A 131 -5.00 10.48 -3.09
CA GLY A 131 -5.56 11.17 -4.23
C GLY A 131 -6.22 12.47 -3.81
N LYS A 132 -7.25 12.86 -4.55
CA LYS A 132 -8.02 14.07 -4.27
C LYS A 132 -9.23 13.75 -3.40
N PHE A 133 -9.45 14.52 -2.34
CA PHE A 133 -10.61 14.38 -1.46
C PHE A 133 -11.15 15.74 -1.03
N LYS A 134 -12.44 15.81 -0.71
CA LYS A 134 -13.08 17.03 -0.20
C LYS A 134 -13.17 16.97 1.32
N PHE A 135 -12.79 18.04 2.00
CA PHE A 135 -12.91 18.18 3.45
C PHE A 135 -13.27 19.63 3.78
N GLU A 136 -14.32 19.83 4.58
CA GLU A 136 -14.83 21.16 4.98
C GLU A 136 -15.02 22.14 3.79
N GLY A 137 -15.47 21.62 2.64
CA GLY A 137 -15.73 22.41 1.44
C GLY A 137 -14.52 22.63 0.51
N SER A 138 -13.29 22.44 1.00
CA SER A 138 -12.06 22.57 0.20
C SER A 138 -11.64 21.24 -0.43
N LEU A 139 -11.01 21.31 -1.61
CA LEU A 139 -10.42 20.16 -2.27
C LEU A 139 -8.95 20.01 -1.86
N TYR A 140 -8.58 18.83 -1.39
CA TYR A 140 -7.23 18.46 -0.97
C TYR A 140 -6.63 17.43 -1.90
N THR A 141 -5.31 17.43 -2.04
CA THR A 141 -4.52 16.31 -2.56
C THR A 141 -3.69 15.73 -1.43
N GLY A 142 -3.82 14.43 -1.16
CA GLY A 142 -3.15 13.79 -0.02
C GLY A 142 -3.56 12.35 0.21
N CYS A 143 -3.45 11.89 1.45
CA CYS A 143 -3.73 10.51 1.84
C CYS A 143 -4.56 10.44 3.12
N ILE A 144 -5.45 9.45 3.17
CA ILE A 144 -6.17 9.01 4.36
C ILE A 144 -5.62 7.63 4.71
N LEU A 145 -5.07 7.49 5.91
CA LEU A 145 -4.43 6.28 6.42
C LEU A 145 -5.15 5.80 7.65
N THR A 146 -5.38 4.49 7.72
CA THR A 146 -6.06 3.82 8.82
C THR A 146 -5.28 2.60 9.29
N CYS A 147 -5.26 2.38 10.60
CA CYS A 147 -4.61 1.24 11.26
C CYS A 147 -5.34 0.89 12.57
N ASP A 148 -5.13 -0.32 13.10
CA ASP A 148 -5.96 -0.94 14.15
C ASP A 148 -5.19 -1.38 15.40
N TYR A 149 -4.03 -0.76 15.68
CA TYR A 149 -3.25 -0.95 16.91
C TYR A 149 -2.84 0.38 17.56
N ASP A 150 -2.58 0.34 18.87
CA ASP A 150 -2.36 1.55 19.67
C ASP A 150 -1.25 2.46 19.09
N GLY A 151 -1.55 3.75 18.97
CA GLY A 151 -0.63 4.79 18.54
C GLY A 151 -0.15 4.67 17.09
N CYS A 152 -0.72 3.78 16.27
CA CYS A 152 -0.21 3.49 14.92
C CYS A 152 -0.18 4.69 13.96
N ASN A 153 -0.99 5.72 14.22
CA ASN A 153 -1.08 6.93 13.40
C ASN A 153 0.05 7.95 13.63
N HIS A 154 1.12 7.59 14.34
CA HIS A 154 2.34 8.41 14.48
C HIS A 154 3.19 8.44 13.20
N GLY A 155 3.17 7.36 12.42
CA GLY A 155 4.09 7.15 11.30
C GLY A 155 3.94 8.18 10.19
N ARG A 156 5.02 8.42 9.45
CA ARG A 156 4.96 9.16 8.19
C ARG A 156 4.06 8.41 7.21
N SER A 157 3.42 9.13 6.30
CA SER A 157 2.74 8.53 5.17
C SER A 157 3.77 7.91 4.23
N SER A 158 4.30 6.76 4.57
CA SER A 158 5.10 5.93 3.67
C SER A 158 4.14 5.19 2.73
N LEU A 159 3.31 5.94 1.98
CA LEU A 159 2.97 5.44 0.66
C LEU A 159 4.20 5.66 -0.19
N LEU A 160 4.98 4.58 -0.18
CA LEU A 160 6.08 4.33 -1.06
C LEU A 160 5.72 4.79 -2.49
N ILE A 161 6.48 5.78 -2.95
CA ILE A 161 7.10 5.86 -4.27
C ILE A 161 6.25 5.37 -5.44
N ASN A 162 5.85 6.34 -6.26
CA ASN A 162 5.70 6.26 -7.72
C ASN A 162 5.96 4.86 -8.29
N GLY A 163 4.95 4.29 -8.95
CA GLY A 163 5.08 3.08 -9.77
C GLY A 163 6.12 3.16 -10.91
N ASP A 164 6.92 4.23 -10.99
CA ASP A 164 7.99 4.44 -11.96
C ASP A 164 9.19 3.50 -11.79
N HIS A 165 9.50 3.02 -10.58
CA HIS A 165 10.67 2.16 -10.40
C HIS A 165 10.48 0.75 -10.99
N GLN A 166 9.24 0.24 -11.02
CA GLN A 166 8.91 -1.04 -11.66
C GLN A 166 8.98 -0.93 -13.19
N ILE A 167 8.54 0.21 -13.75
CA ILE A 167 8.59 0.47 -15.19
C ILE A 167 10.03 0.66 -15.68
N ALA A 168 10.85 1.40 -14.93
CA ALA A 168 12.26 1.61 -15.26
C ALA A 168 13.06 0.29 -15.31
N PHE A 169 12.80 -0.63 -14.37
CA PHE A 169 13.45 -1.95 -14.36
C PHE A 169 13.07 -2.80 -15.58
N ILE A 170 11.80 -2.78 -15.97
CA ILE A 170 11.30 -3.51 -17.14
C ILE A 170 11.92 -2.96 -18.44
N LEU A 171 12.01 -1.63 -18.58
CA LEU A 171 12.60 -0.99 -19.76
C LEU A 171 14.11 -1.27 -19.90
N ILE A 172 14.86 -1.26 -18.80
CA ILE A 172 16.29 -1.61 -18.79
C ILE A 172 16.50 -3.07 -19.23
N LEU A 173 15.65 -3.99 -18.75
CA LEU A 173 15.71 -5.40 -19.12
C LEU A 173 15.44 -5.62 -20.61
N ILE A 174 14.47 -4.90 -21.19
CA ILE A 174 14.17 -4.95 -22.63
C ILE A 174 15.36 -4.45 -23.46
N MET A 175 15.99 -3.35 -23.05
CA MET A 175 17.16 -2.80 -23.75
C MET A 175 18.37 -3.76 -23.71
N LEU A 176 18.61 -4.41 -22.58
CA LEU A 176 19.66 -5.42 -22.45
C LEU A 176 19.38 -6.65 -23.34
N VAL A 177 18.12 -7.13 -23.38
CA VAL A 177 17.76 -8.26 -24.24
C VAL A 177 17.93 -7.92 -25.73
N GLN A 178 17.60 -6.69 -26.14
CA GLN A 178 17.80 -6.24 -27.52
C GLN A 178 19.28 -6.15 -27.93
N THR A 179 20.17 -5.71 -27.04
CA THR A 179 21.62 -5.67 -27.34
C THR A 179 22.23 -7.07 -27.40
N PHE A 180 21.78 -8.02 -26.58
CA PHE A 180 22.21 -9.42 -26.67
C PHE A 180 21.72 -10.13 -27.94
N ILE A 181 20.49 -9.87 -28.38
CA ILE A 181 19.95 -10.44 -29.63
C ILE A 181 20.58 -9.78 -30.85
N GLY A 182 20.84 -8.47 -30.81
CA GLY A 182 21.48 -7.72 -31.89
C GLY A 182 22.95 -8.07 -32.13
N HIS A 183 23.61 -8.73 -31.16
CA HIS A 183 25.00 -9.19 -31.33
C HIS A 183 25.10 -10.63 -31.91
N HIS A 184 23.96 -11.29 -32.13
CA HIS A 184 23.87 -12.66 -32.66
C HIS A 184 23.37 -12.73 -34.12
N TYR A 185 23.16 -11.58 -34.77
CA TYR A 185 22.94 -11.42 -36.21
C TYR A 185 24.10 -10.63 -36.81
#